data_AF-A0A914Q3J9-F1
#
_entry.id   AF-A0A914Q3J9-F1
#
_cell.length_a   1.000
_cell.length_b   1.000
_cell.length_c   1.000
_cell.angle_alpha   90.00
_cell.angle_beta   90.00
_cell.angle_gamma   90.00
#
_symmetry.space_group_name_H-M   'P 1'
#
loop_
_entity.id
_entity.type
_entity.pdbx_description
1 polymer ?
#
loop_
_entity_poly.entity_id
_entity_poly.type
_entity_poly.pdbx_seq_one_letter_code
_entity_poly.pdbx_strand_id
1 'polypeptide(L)'
;MVMANNFFVKPEPSLIETVRKWQITQEEIDQRNNIITMLNGIKFYFNKEELPEWIQTGSFVATLATKDSDLDLCLNGYKFIRVANANIEKQFHKKNALKRNMVIQLFHQLNKHFQNDPNSSKAECRPGYAPIVYWNYNNLEVDFNPSDACLPLNQLITTFLDNKDKERMFQIGLKVLFKNFDCLGNIKNFLSSSALMVTGICFLKTNGNGEQDVNELIRSFAKFFLNFDFKNDAFSFDGILERSSLLYNDTSGIGAEVVAYDHFARHNLARKCSQTGIYITKMLCNLILRVSLAACF
;
A
#
# COMPACT_ATOMS: atom_id res chain seq x y z
N MET A 1 -28.94 35.71 35.40
CA MET A 1 -27.50 35.42 35.32
C MET A 1 -27.35 33.92 35.13
N VAL A 2 -27.28 33.47 33.87
CA VAL A 2 -27.17 32.05 33.53
C VAL A 2 -25.69 31.70 33.64
N MET A 3 -25.32 30.83 34.59
CA MET A 3 -23.95 30.34 34.67
C MET A 3 -23.68 29.47 33.44
N ALA A 4 -22.69 29.86 32.63
CA ALA A 4 -22.11 28.96 31.64
C ALA A 4 -21.51 27.78 32.41
N ASN A 5 -22.12 26.60 32.31
CA ASN A 5 -21.45 25.36 32.68
C ASN A 5 -20.25 25.23 31.75
N ASN A 6 -19.07 25.56 32.27
CA ASN A 6 -17.80 25.14 31.68
C ASN A 6 -17.76 23.61 31.75
N PHE A 7 -18.35 22.96 30.74
CA PHE A 7 -18.03 21.58 30.41
C PHE A 7 -16.53 21.58 30.15
N PHE A 8 -15.74 21.14 31.13
CA PHE A 8 -14.32 20.86 30.93
C PHE A 8 -14.27 19.68 29.95
N VAL A 9 -14.30 19.99 28.66
CA VAL A 9 -13.94 19.04 27.62
C VAL A 9 -12.50 18.67 27.92
N LYS A 10 -12.28 17.43 28.36
CA LYS A 10 -10.92 16.91 28.53
C LYS A 10 -10.16 17.16 27.22
N PRO A 11 -8.90 17.63 27.27
CA PRO A 11 -8.11 17.76 26.06
C PRO A 11 -8.12 16.42 25.34
N GLU A 12 -8.44 16.48 24.06
CA GLU A 12 -8.48 15.30 23.19
C GLU A 12 -7.11 14.60 23.26
N PRO A 13 -7.06 13.27 23.42
CA PRO A 13 -5.80 12.55 23.36
C PRO A 13 -5.06 12.95 22.08
N SER A 14 -3.75 13.17 22.17
CA SER A 14 -2.95 13.54 21.02
C SER A 14 -3.14 12.49 19.92
N LEU A 15 -3.59 12.92 18.74
CA LEU A 15 -3.69 12.05 17.56
C LEU A 15 -2.38 11.29 17.32
N ILE A 16 -1.25 11.96 17.58
CA ILE A 16 0.08 11.36 17.45
C ILE A 16 0.22 10.15 18.38
N GLU A 17 -0.26 10.22 19.63
CA GLU A 17 -0.23 9.08 20.54
C GLU A 17 -1.12 7.94 20.06
N THR A 18 -2.26 8.26 19.47
CA THR A 18 -3.15 7.25 18.90
C THR A 18 -2.50 6.55 17.70
N VAL A 19 -1.89 7.31 16.79
CA VAL A 19 -1.17 6.77 15.62
C VAL A 19 0.07 5.97 16.05
N ARG A 20 0.79 6.42 17.08
CA ARG A 20 1.97 5.70 17.62
C ARG A 20 1.67 4.29 18.08
N LYS A 21 0.45 4.01 18.57
CA LYS A 21 0.02 2.64 18.96
C LYS A 21 -0.09 1.66 17.79
N TRP A 22 -0.09 2.16 16.56
CA TRP A 22 -0.13 1.36 15.35
C TRP A 22 1.24 1.19 14.71
N GLN A 23 2.25 1.91 15.18
CA GLN A 23 3.62 1.71 14.70
C GLN A 23 4.09 0.31 15.05
N ILE A 24 4.86 -0.25 14.13
CA ILE A 24 5.52 -1.53 14.31
C ILE A 24 6.56 -1.43 15.43
N THR A 25 6.62 -2.44 16.30
CA THR A 25 7.65 -2.54 17.34
C THR A 25 8.96 -3.11 16.79
N GLN A 26 10.05 -2.99 17.53
CA GLN A 26 11.32 -3.60 17.14
C GLN A 26 11.22 -5.14 17.06
N GLU A 27 10.49 -5.76 17.98
CA GLU A 27 10.26 -7.22 17.98
C GLU A 27 9.52 -7.67 16.71
N GLU A 28 8.52 -6.91 16.29
CA GLU A 28 7.76 -7.15 15.06
C GLU A 28 8.60 -6.94 13.79
N ILE A 29 9.56 -6.01 13.82
CA ILE A 29 10.56 -5.83 12.75
C ILE A 29 11.50 -7.05 12.71
N ASP A 30 12.01 -7.47 13.86
CA ASP A 30 12.93 -8.60 13.98
C ASP A 30 12.25 -9.91 13.54
N GLN A 31 10.98 -10.12 13.89
CA GLN A 31 10.18 -11.24 13.41
C GLN A 31 10.11 -11.26 11.87
N ARG A 32 9.84 -10.12 11.22
CA ARG A 32 9.79 -10.01 9.75
C ARG A 32 11.15 -10.28 9.11
N ASN A 33 12.23 -9.74 9.67
CA ASN A 33 13.60 -9.98 9.21
C ASN A 33 14.03 -11.44 9.37
N ASN A 34 13.63 -12.09 10.45
CA ASN A 34 13.87 -13.52 10.68
C ASN A 34 13.15 -14.38 9.65
N ILE A 35 11.89 -14.05 9.30
CA ILE A 35 11.16 -14.74 8.23
C ILE A 35 11.90 -14.62 6.90
N ILE A 36 12.38 -13.43 6.52
CA ILE A 36 13.12 -13.23 5.28
C ILE A 36 14.44 -14.02 5.29
N THR A 37 15.17 -13.99 6.41
CA THR A 37 16.42 -14.74 6.58
C THR A 37 16.17 -16.24 6.44
N MET A 38 15.10 -16.75 7.05
CA MET A 38 14.67 -18.14 6.92
C MET A 38 14.36 -18.48 5.45
N LEU A 39 13.54 -17.66 4.78
CA LEU A 39 13.13 -17.86 3.39
C LEU A 39 14.33 -17.84 2.42
N ASN A 40 15.29 -16.95 2.63
CA ASN A 40 16.53 -16.89 1.84
C ASN A 40 17.49 -18.05 2.18
N GLY A 41 17.38 -18.63 3.37
CA GLY A 41 18.04 -19.89 3.74
C GLY A 41 17.43 -21.12 3.05
N ILE A 42 16.16 -21.04 2.63
CA ILE A 42 15.55 -22.09 1.80
C ILE A 42 16.14 -21.97 0.40
N LYS A 43 17.11 -22.83 0.11
CA LYS A 43 17.61 -23.08 -1.26
C LYS A 43 16.50 -23.72 -2.10
N PHE A 44 15.48 -22.95 -2.47
CA PHE A 44 14.43 -23.42 -3.37
C PHE A 44 15.03 -23.76 -4.74
N TYR A 45 14.39 -24.73 -5.40
CA TYR A 45 14.52 -25.41 -6.72
C TYR A 45 15.20 -24.73 -7.92
N PHE A 46 15.93 -23.64 -7.76
CA PHE A 46 16.67 -22.96 -8.81
C PHE A 46 18.06 -23.59 -8.92
N ASN A 47 18.21 -24.48 -9.89
CA ASN A 47 19.47 -25.16 -10.26
C ASN A 47 20.52 -24.19 -10.87
N LYS A 48 20.68 -22.97 -10.36
CA LYS A 48 21.58 -21.95 -10.94
C LYS A 48 22.45 -21.27 -9.88
N GLU A 49 23.64 -20.86 -10.32
CA GLU A 49 24.71 -20.23 -9.54
C GLU A 49 24.33 -18.86 -8.94
N GLU A 50 23.22 -18.24 -9.40
CA GLU A 50 22.59 -17.08 -8.75
C GLU A 50 21.18 -17.47 -8.28
N LEU A 51 21.00 -17.60 -6.96
CA LEU A 51 19.70 -17.81 -6.33
C LEU A 51 18.97 -16.46 -6.23
N PRO A 52 17.69 -16.38 -6.59
CA PRO A 52 16.91 -15.17 -6.34
C PRO A 52 16.76 -14.96 -4.83
N GLU A 53 16.84 -13.70 -4.41
CA GLU A 53 16.68 -13.30 -3.00
C GLU A 53 15.28 -12.74 -2.79
N TRP A 54 14.59 -13.16 -1.73
CA TRP A 54 13.38 -12.49 -1.27
C TRP A 54 13.76 -11.15 -0.64
N ILE A 55 13.15 -10.09 -1.15
CA ILE A 55 13.28 -8.74 -0.63
C ILE A 55 11.91 -8.21 -0.20
N GLN A 56 11.91 -7.34 0.80
CA GLN A 56 10.69 -6.65 1.24
C GLN A 56 10.18 -5.68 0.17
N THR A 57 8.88 -5.45 0.19
CA THR A 57 8.24 -4.40 -0.58
C THR A 57 7.03 -3.81 0.17
N GLY A 58 6.16 -3.10 -0.53
CA GLY A 58 4.93 -2.54 -0.01
C GLY A 58 5.16 -1.51 1.10
N SER A 59 4.24 -1.50 2.07
CA SER A 59 4.23 -0.46 3.10
C SER A 59 5.40 -0.53 4.08
N PHE A 60 6.03 -1.70 4.23
CA PHE A 60 7.22 -1.85 5.07
C PHE A 60 8.40 -1.07 4.50
N VAL A 61 8.72 -1.29 3.21
CA VAL A 61 9.78 -0.53 2.53
C VAL A 61 9.50 0.96 2.59
N ALA A 62 8.25 1.38 2.33
CA ALA A 62 7.85 2.79 2.38
C ALA A 62 7.90 3.44 3.78
N THR A 63 8.29 2.73 4.84
CA THR A 63 8.27 3.17 6.26
C THR A 63 6.88 3.51 6.81
N LEU A 64 5.85 2.91 6.21
CA LEU A 64 4.42 3.13 6.52
C LEU A 64 3.70 1.84 6.96
N ALA A 65 4.46 0.81 7.31
CA ALA A 65 3.91 -0.40 7.93
C ALA A 65 3.35 -0.07 9.31
N THR A 66 2.19 -0.66 9.58
CA THR A 66 1.56 -0.74 10.90
C THR A 66 1.73 -2.16 11.44
N LYS A 67 1.46 -2.38 12.73
CA LYS A 67 1.47 -3.73 13.34
C LYS A 67 0.64 -4.76 12.54
N ASP A 68 -0.54 -4.37 12.06
CA ASP A 68 -1.46 -5.18 11.23
C ASP A 68 -1.18 -5.04 9.73
N SER A 69 0.05 -4.70 9.35
CA SER A 69 0.47 -4.75 7.95
C SER A 69 1.11 -6.08 7.65
N ASP A 70 0.63 -6.67 6.56
CA ASP A 70 1.17 -7.86 5.94
C ASP A 70 2.66 -7.64 5.58
N LEU A 71 3.40 -8.73 5.52
CA LEU A 71 4.77 -8.75 5.02
C LEU A 71 4.74 -9.00 3.50
N ASP A 72 4.81 -7.94 2.72
CA ASP A 72 4.94 -8.03 1.26
C ASP A 72 6.38 -8.39 0.87
N LEU A 73 6.56 -9.48 0.13
CA LEU A 73 7.85 -9.94 -0.40
C LEU A 73 7.84 -10.04 -1.92
N CYS A 74 8.97 -9.79 -2.55
CA CYS A 74 9.18 -10.12 -3.97
C CYS A 74 10.56 -10.70 -4.26
N LEU A 75 10.71 -11.38 -5.40
CA LEU A 75 12.00 -11.95 -5.81
C LEU A 75 12.88 -10.90 -6.50
N ASN A 76 14.04 -10.63 -5.91
CA ASN A 76 15.11 -9.83 -6.49
C ASN A 76 15.96 -10.65 -7.48
N GLY A 77 16.61 -9.99 -8.43
CA GLY A 77 17.62 -10.60 -9.30
C GLY A 77 17.11 -11.41 -10.49
N TYR A 78 15.83 -11.77 -10.57
CA TYR A 78 15.33 -12.52 -11.71
C TYR A 78 14.95 -11.58 -12.88
N LYS A 79 15.90 -11.35 -13.81
CA LYS A 79 15.71 -10.63 -15.10
C LYS A 79 14.47 -11.10 -15.89
N PHE A 80 13.97 -12.30 -15.60
CA PHE A 80 12.76 -12.90 -16.16
C PHE A 80 11.46 -12.19 -15.78
N ILE A 81 11.39 -11.52 -14.62
CA ILE A 81 10.11 -11.08 -14.04
C ILE A 81 9.81 -9.61 -14.37
N ARG A 82 10.83 -8.80 -14.70
CA ARG A 82 10.63 -7.51 -15.41
C ARG A 82 9.86 -7.71 -16.73
N VAL A 83 10.04 -8.86 -17.40
CA VAL A 83 9.32 -9.22 -18.63
C VAL A 83 7.91 -9.74 -18.34
N ALA A 84 7.64 -10.28 -17.15
CA ALA A 84 6.29 -10.68 -16.76
C ALA A 84 5.42 -9.45 -16.46
N ASN A 85 5.94 -8.42 -15.79
CA ASN A 85 5.17 -7.21 -15.45
C ASN A 85 5.18 -6.10 -16.51
N ALA A 86 6.06 -6.17 -17.52
CA ALA A 86 5.96 -5.31 -18.69
C ALA A 86 4.77 -5.75 -19.56
N ASN A 87 3.59 -5.20 -19.26
CA ASN A 87 2.59 -5.02 -20.31
C ASN A 87 3.21 -4.10 -21.35
N ILE A 88 3.81 -4.67 -22.39
CA ILE A 88 4.04 -4.14 -23.75
C ILE A 88 4.92 -5.21 -24.41
N GLU A 89 4.28 -6.17 -25.06
CA GLU A 89 4.63 -6.59 -26.42
C GLU A 89 3.69 -7.72 -26.84
N LYS A 90 2.67 -7.35 -27.61
CA LYS A 90 1.83 -8.25 -28.41
C LYS A 90 2.64 -9.04 -29.48
N GLN A 91 3.98 -9.08 -29.39
CA GLN A 91 4.86 -9.68 -30.40
C GLN A 91 5.75 -10.83 -29.88
N PHE A 92 5.75 -11.18 -28.60
CA PHE A 92 6.60 -12.26 -28.06
C PHE A 92 5.83 -13.38 -27.33
N HIS A 93 4.78 -13.92 -27.97
CA HIS A 93 3.83 -14.85 -27.33
C HIS A 93 4.38 -16.22 -26.89
N LYS A 94 5.47 -16.74 -27.47
CA LYS A 94 5.96 -18.08 -27.11
C LYS A 94 7.03 -18.09 -26.01
N LYS A 95 7.99 -17.16 -26.04
CA LYS A 95 9.07 -17.12 -25.03
C LYS A 95 8.52 -16.71 -23.66
N ASN A 96 7.60 -15.75 -23.59
CA ASN A 96 7.03 -15.28 -22.33
C ASN A 96 6.07 -16.29 -21.67
N ALA A 97 5.41 -17.14 -22.45
CA ALA A 97 4.56 -18.22 -21.92
C ALA A 97 5.36 -19.26 -21.11
N LEU A 98 6.54 -19.68 -21.61
CA LEU A 98 7.42 -20.58 -20.86
C LEU A 98 7.90 -19.95 -19.55
N LYS A 99 8.32 -18.67 -19.60
CA LYS A 99 8.74 -17.92 -18.40
C LYS A 99 7.63 -17.85 -17.35
N ARG A 100 6.41 -17.55 -17.78
CA ARG A 100 5.24 -17.47 -16.92
C ARG A 100 4.91 -18.82 -16.29
N ASN A 101 4.94 -19.90 -17.07
CA ASN A 101 4.68 -21.25 -16.56
C ASN A 101 5.71 -21.66 -15.50
N MET A 102 6.98 -21.30 -15.68
CA MET A 102 8.01 -21.54 -14.66
C MET A 102 7.72 -20.78 -13.35
N VAL A 103 7.31 -19.50 -13.43
CA VAL A 103 6.92 -18.70 -12.25
C VAL A 103 5.69 -19.29 -11.56
N ILE A 104 4.68 -19.71 -12.33
CA ILE A 104 3.48 -20.36 -11.79
C ILE A 104 3.83 -21.67 -11.09
N GLN A 105 4.66 -22.52 -11.71
CA GLN A 105 5.12 -23.77 -11.11
C GLN A 105 5.89 -23.54 -9.81
N LEU A 106 6.80 -22.58 -9.81
CA LEU A 106 7.53 -22.17 -8.62
C LEU A 106 6.58 -21.76 -7.49
N PHE A 107 5.60 -20.89 -7.77
CA PHE A 107 4.67 -20.40 -6.76
C PHE A 107 3.74 -21.50 -6.24
N HIS A 108 3.38 -22.48 -7.08
CA HIS A 108 2.68 -23.68 -6.62
C HIS A 108 3.56 -24.57 -5.73
N GLN A 109 4.83 -24.73 -6.04
CA GLN A 109 5.78 -25.48 -5.19
C GLN A 109 5.98 -24.78 -3.85
N LEU A 110 6.14 -23.46 -3.87
CA LEU A 110 6.25 -22.62 -2.68
C LEU A 110 5.00 -22.75 -1.80
N ASN A 111 3.81 -22.64 -2.39
CA ASN A 111 2.55 -22.85 -1.67
C ASN A 111 2.47 -24.25 -1.04
N LYS A 112 2.84 -25.31 -1.78
CA LYS A 112 2.88 -26.67 -1.22
C LYS A 112 3.85 -26.79 -0.06
N HIS A 113 5.00 -26.10 -0.11
CA HIS A 113 5.94 -26.07 1.00
C HIS A 113 5.29 -25.44 2.25
N PHE A 114 4.68 -24.26 2.12
CA PHE A 114 4.02 -23.56 3.23
C PHE A 114 2.75 -24.24 3.75
N GLN A 115 2.08 -25.06 2.94
CA GLN A 115 0.97 -25.91 3.39
C GLN A 115 1.43 -27.03 4.33
N ASN A 116 2.72 -27.38 4.33
CA ASN A 116 3.31 -28.39 5.21
C ASN A 116 4.12 -27.78 6.37
N ASP A 117 4.18 -26.44 6.48
CA ASP A 117 4.88 -25.78 7.58
C ASP A 117 4.06 -25.91 8.87
N PRO A 118 4.61 -26.48 9.96
CA PRO A 118 3.88 -26.67 11.22
C PRO A 118 3.47 -25.34 11.89
N ASN A 119 4.11 -24.22 11.56
CA ASN A 119 3.80 -22.89 12.07
C ASN A 119 2.84 -22.11 11.14
N SER A 120 2.40 -22.73 10.05
CA SER A 120 1.44 -22.15 9.10
C SER A 120 0.01 -22.46 9.54
N SER A 121 -0.80 -21.41 9.72
CA SER A 121 -2.24 -21.57 9.92
C SER A 121 -2.99 -21.65 8.58
N LYS A 122 -2.42 -21.08 7.52
CA LYS A 122 -3.01 -21.02 6.18
C LYS A 122 -1.95 -20.74 5.12
N ALA A 123 -2.03 -21.43 3.98
CA ALA A 123 -1.29 -21.08 2.77
C ALA A 123 -2.15 -21.27 1.51
N GLU A 124 -2.18 -20.27 0.64
CA GLU A 124 -3.01 -20.23 -0.56
C GLU A 124 -2.28 -19.58 -1.75
N CYS A 125 -2.26 -20.26 -2.90
CA CYS A 125 -1.78 -19.67 -4.16
C CYS A 125 -2.98 -19.12 -4.93
N ARG A 126 -3.08 -17.80 -5.06
CA ARG A 126 -4.15 -17.15 -5.84
C ARG A 126 -3.75 -17.05 -7.31
N PRO A 127 -4.61 -17.55 -8.23
CA PRO A 127 -4.33 -17.45 -9.65
C PRO A 127 -4.43 -15.99 -10.11
N GLY A 128 -3.56 -15.60 -11.02
CA GLY A 128 -3.51 -14.25 -11.55
C GLY A 128 -2.65 -14.16 -12.81
N TYR A 129 -2.51 -12.95 -13.34
CA TYR A 129 -1.52 -12.68 -14.38
C TYR A 129 -0.10 -12.95 -13.84
N ALA A 130 0.17 -12.42 -12.65
CA ALA A 130 1.24 -12.85 -11.74
C ALA A 130 0.59 -13.64 -10.58
N PRO A 131 1.00 -14.88 -10.29
CA PRO A 131 0.49 -15.63 -9.14
C PRO A 131 0.96 -14.95 -7.84
N ILE A 132 0.13 -15.00 -6.79
CA ILE A 132 0.50 -14.53 -5.45
C ILE A 132 0.33 -15.70 -4.49
N VAL A 133 1.33 -15.97 -3.65
CA VAL A 133 1.18 -16.92 -2.55
C VAL A 133 0.93 -16.13 -1.27
N TYR A 134 -0.13 -16.48 -0.57
CA TYR A 134 -0.48 -16.02 0.76
C TYR A 134 -0.04 -17.07 1.76
N TRP A 135 0.58 -16.65 2.85
CA TRP A 135 1.02 -17.54 3.92
C TRP A 135 0.84 -16.83 5.26
N ASN A 136 0.17 -17.47 6.21
CA ASN A 136 0.02 -16.94 7.56
C ASN A 136 0.96 -17.72 8.49
N TYR A 137 2.04 -17.05 8.92
CA TYR A 137 3.09 -17.61 9.78
C TYR A 137 3.05 -16.92 11.14
N ASN A 138 2.74 -17.67 12.21
CA ASN A 138 2.62 -17.12 13.56
C ASN A 138 1.74 -15.85 13.64
N ASN A 139 0.56 -15.90 13.00
CA ASN A 139 -0.41 -14.81 12.89
C ASN A 139 0.03 -13.60 12.05
N LEU A 140 1.19 -13.65 11.39
CA LEU A 140 1.60 -12.65 10.41
C LEU A 140 1.24 -13.13 9.00
N GLU A 141 0.48 -12.33 8.26
CA GLU A 141 0.24 -12.56 6.84
C GLU A 141 1.46 -12.15 6.02
N VAL A 142 1.86 -13.02 5.09
CA VAL A 142 3.01 -12.85 4.20
C VAL A 142 2.54 -13.05 2.76
N ASP A 143 2.76 -12.02 1.95
CA ASP A 143 2.34 -11.95 0.55
C ASP A 143 3.56 -12.06 -0.35
N PHE A 144 3.67 -13.18 -1.07
CA PHE A 144 4.75 -13.40 -2.02
C PHE A 144 4.32 -12.97 -3.42
N ASN A 145 5.06 -12.03 -3.99
CA ASN A 145 4.91 -11.55 -5.36
C ASN A 145 6.11 -11.98 -6.20
N PRO A 146 5.95 -12.38 -7.47
CA PRO A 146 7.10 -12.77 -8.29
C PRO A 146 7.98 -11.55 -8.59
N SER A 147 7.38 -10.38 -8.76
CA SER A 147 8.09 -9.10 -8.77
C SER A 147 7.14 -8.01 -8.36
N ASP A 148 7.66 -7.01 -7.68
CA ASP A 148 6.90 -5.81 -7.41
C ASP A 148 7.37 -4.65 -8.30
N ALA A 149 6.51 -4.23 -9.22
CA ALA A 149 6.78 -3.08 -10.07
C ALA A 149 6.71 -1.75 -9.28
N CYS A 150 6.06 -1.76 -8.12
CA CYS A 150 5.94 -0.62 -7.21
C CYS A 150 7.15 -0.46 -6.29
N LEU A 151 8.10 -1.40 -6.27
CA LEU A 151 9.26 -1.32 -5.36
C LEU A 151 10.05 0.01 -5.49
N PRO A 152 10.34 0.52 -6.71
CA PRO A 152 11.00 1.82 -6.85
C PRO A 152 10.17 2.98 -6.28
N LEU A 153 8.84 2.93 -6.43
CA LEU A 153 7.94 3.92 -5.82
C LEU A 153 8.02 3.85 -4.29
N ASN A 154 8.01 2.65 -3.72
CA ASN A 154 8.11 2.46 -2.27
C ASN A 154 9.42 3.04 -1.73
N GLN A 155 10.55 2.76 -2.38
CA GLN A 155 11.86 3.31 -2.04
C GLN A 155 11.90 4.84 -2.17
N LEU A 156 11.30 5.38 -3.23
CA LEU A 156 11.22 6.82 -3.44
C LEU A 156 10.41 7.52 -2.34
N ILE A 157 9.33 6.89 -1.86
CA ILE A 157 8.53 7.38 -0.74
C ILE A 157 9.32 7.32 0.56
N THR A 158 10.10 6.26 0.80
CA THR A 158 11.04 6.19 1.94
C THR A 158 11.99 7.37 1.95
N THR A 159 12.64 7.65 0.83
CA THR A 159 13.55 8.80 0.71
C THR A 159 12.81 10.12 0.92
N PHE A 160 11.59 10.26 0.41
CA PHE A 160 10.80 11.47 0.62
C PHE A 160 10.42 11.72 2.08
N LEU A 161 10.09 10.65 2.81
CA LEU A 161 9.69 10.68 4.22
C LEU A 161 10.88 10.59 5.19
N ASP A 162 12.09 10.47 4.68
CA ASP A 162 13.29 10.45 5.51
C ASP A 162 13.43 11.77 6.26
N ASN A 163 13.66 11.69 7.57
CA ASN A 163 13.67 12.83 8.50
C ASN A 163 12.37 13.69 8.54
N LYS A 164 11.24 13.16 8.06
CA LYS A 164 9.92 13.82 8.04
C LYS A 164 8.90 13.06 8.89
N ASP A 165 9.16 13.00 10.20
CA ASP A 165 8.36 12.19 11.12
C ASP A 165 6.88 12.60 11.14
N LYS A 166 6.59 13.89 10.99
CA LYS A 166 5.23 14.41 11.01
C LYS A 166 4.43 13.97 9.78
N GLU A 167 5.02 14.06 8.61
CA GLU A 167 4.47 13.60 7.33
C GLU A 167 4.29 12.07 7.35
N ARG A 168 5.24 11.35 7.95
CA ARG A 168 5.13 9.90 8.17
C ARG A 168 3.95 9.57 9.10
N MET A 169 3.79 10.30 10.22
CA MET A 169 2.65 10.13 11.13
C MET A 169 1.32 10.47 10.46
N PHE A 170 1.28 11.49 9.61
CA PHE A 170 0.13 11.81 8.79
C PHE A 170 -0.25 10.65 7.86
N GLN A 171 0.70 10.08 7.14
CA GLN A 171 0.47 8.94 6.24
C GLN A 171 -0.04 7.69 6.99
N ILE A 172 0.59 7.36 8.12
CA ILE A 172 0.14 6.24 8.96
C ILE A 172 -1.26 6.54 9.53
N GLY A 173 -1.51 7.77 9.97
CA GLY A 173 -2.82 8.21 10.44
C GLY A 173 -3.92 8.04 9.39
N LEU A 174 -3.66 8.45 8.14
CA LEU A 174 -4.60 8.21 7.04
C LEU A 174 -4.84 6.72 6.81
N LYS A 175 -3.78 5.91 6.79
CA LYS A 175 -3.89 4.45 6.61
C LYS A 175 -4.75 3.81 7.70
N VAL A 176 -4.52 4.15 8.96
CA VAL A 176 -5.27 3.63 10.11
C VAL A 176 -6.73 4.08 10.05
N LEU A 177 -7.00 5.36 9.81
CA LEU A 177 -8.38 5.87 9.64
C LEU A 177 -9.10 5.07 8.55
N PHE A 178 -8.52 5.02 7.36
CA PHE A 178 -9.18 4.39 6.22
C PHE A 178 -9.39 2.88 6.45
N LYS A 179 -8.43 2.19 7.09
CA LYS A 179 -8.61 0.79 7.49
C LYS A 179 -9.72 0.62 8.52
N ASN A 180 -9.79 1.45 9.57
CA ASN A 180 -10.84 1.36 10.59
C ASN A 180 -12.24 1.57 9.99
N PHE A 181 -12.37 2.46 9.01
CA PHE A 181 -13.63 2.66 8.29
C PHE A 181 -13.95 1.52 7.31
N ASP A 182 -12.94 0.89 6.71
CA ASP A 182 -13.12 -0.31 5.88
C ASP A 182 -13.51 -1.54 6.73
N CYS A 183 -13.04 -1.64 7.96
CA CYS A 183 -13.45 -2.68 8.92
C CYS A 183 -14.95 -2.60 9.27
N LEU A 184 -15.59 -1.42 9.13
CA LEU A 184 -17.01 -1.23 9.44
C LEU A 184 -17.96 -1.69 8.32
N GLY A 185 -17.43 -2.11 7.18
CA GLY A 185 -18.23 -2.79 6.16
C GLY A 185 -17.32 -3.25 5.03
N ASN A 186 -17.49 -4.50 4.59
CA ASN A 186 -16.83 -5.13 3.43
C ASN A 186 -17.00 -4.30 2.14
N ILE A 187 -16.45 -3.09 2.09
CA ILE A 187 -16.59 -2.15 0.99
C ILE A 187 -15.55 -2.57 -0.02
N LYS A 188 -15.94 -3.58 -0.81
CA LYS A 188 -15.24 -3.90 -2.04
C LYS A 188 -15.10 -2.60 -2.83
N ASN A 189 -13.91 -2.36 -3.39
CA ASN A 189 -13.62 -1.25 -4.30
C ASN A 189 -13.35 0.12 -3.63
N PHE A 190 -12.68 0.12 -2.48
CA PHE A 190 -12.07 1.32 -1.87
C PHE A 190 -10.64 1.59 -2.38
N LEU A 191 -10.03 2.70 -1.95
CA LEU A 191 -8.61 2.97 -2.22
C LEU A 191 -7.74 1.93 -1.50
N SER A 192 -6.83 1.29 -2.25
CA SER A 192 -5.81 0.42 -1.66
C SER A 192 -4.85 1.22 -0.78
N SER A 193 -4.15 0.57 0.15
CA SER A 193 -3.09 1.23 0.96
C SER A 193 -2.07 1.96 0.08
N SER A 194 -1.66 1.37 -1.04
CA SER A 194 -0.72 2.00 -1.97
C SER A 194 -1.32 3.20 -2.70
N ALA A 195 -2.60 3.13 -3.10
CA ALA A 195 -3.29 4.26 -3.71
C ALA A 195 -3.46 5.42 -2.72
N LEU A 196 -3.85 5.11 -1.47
CA LEU A 196 -3.97 6.09 -0.39
C LEU A 196 -2.62 6.74 -0.06
N MET A 197 -1.55 5.95 -0.02
CA MET A 197 -0.19 6.43 0.18
C MET A 197 0.21 7.46 -0.89
N VAL A 198 0.05 7.13 -2.19
CA VAL A 198 0.35 8.08 -3.28
C VAL A 198 -0.56 9.32 -3.21
N THR A 199 -1.83 9.15 -2.88
CA THR A 199 -2.78 10.27 -2.70
C THR A 199 -2.33 11.21 -1.58
N GLY A 200 -1.88 10.67 -0.44
CA GLY A 200 -1.35 11.46 0.66
C GLY A 200 -0.04 12.17 0.30
N ILE A 201 0.87 11.51 -0.44
CA ILE A 201 2.14 12.14 -0.87
C ILE A 201 1.89 13.25 -1.87
N CYS A 202 0.98 13.05 -2.82
CA CYS A 202 0.50 14.08 -3.73
C CYS A 202 0.01 15.30 -2.95
N PHE A 203 -0.86 15.09 -1.95
CA PHE A 203 -1.33 16.17 -1.08
C PHE A 203 -0.17 16.91 -0.40
N LEU A 204 0.75 16.19 0.23
CA LEU A 204 1.89 16.80 0.93
C LEU A 204 2.74 17.67 0.00
N LYS A 205 2.94 17.26 -1.25
CA LYS A 205 3.71 18.04 -2.22
C LYS A 205 2.94 19.23 -2.79
N THR A 206 1.63 19.14 -2.93
CA THR A 206 0.82 20.22 -3.54
C THR A 206 0.37 21.26 -2.51
N ASN A 207 0.00 20.82 -1.31
CA ASN A 207 -0.65 21.66 -0.29
C ASN A 207 -0.07 21.49 1.11
N GLY A 208 0.88 20.56 1.32
CA GLY A 208 1.48 20.36 2.64
C GLY A 208 2.32 21.56 3.04
N ASN A 209 1.98 22.18 4.17
CA ASN A 209 2.80 23.20 4.79
C ASN A 209 3.59 22.58 5.96
N GLY A 210 4.91 22.79 5.96
CA GLY A 210 5.83 22.32 7.00
C GLY A 210 5.54 22.84 8.41
N GLU A 211 4.67 23.84 8.56
CA GLU A 211 4.21 24.36 9.85
C GLU A 211 3.02 23.60 10.43
N GLN A 212 2.22 22.93 9.60
CA GLN A 212 0.97 22.29 10.03
C GLN A 212 1.23 21.09 10.92
N ASP A 213 0.48 20.90 12.00
CA ASP A 213 0.56 19.65 12.78
C ASP A 213 -0.12 18.46 12.05
N VAL A 214 -0.04 17.25 12.62
CA VAL A 214 -0.64 16.05 12.00
C VAL A 214 -2.17 16.17 11.88
N ASN A 215 -2.86 16.79 12.84
CA ASN A 215 -4.31 16.99 12.78
C ASN A 215 -4.69 17.94 11.64
N GLU A 216 -3.96 19.04 11.53
CA GLU A 216 -4.13 20.04 10.48
C GLU A 216 -3.85 19.45 9.10
N LEU A 217 -2.84 18.60 8.97
CA LEU A 217 -2.55 17.85 7.74
C LEU A 217 -3.71 16.92 7.38
N ILE A 218 -4.26 16.13 8.32
CA ILE A 218 -5.41 15.25 8.04
C ILE A 218 -6.66 16.05 7.64
N ARG A 219 -6.96 17.16 8.32
CA ARG A 219 -8.10 18.03 7.96
C ARG A 219 -7.88 18.71 6.61
N SER A 220 -6.67 19.15 6.32
CA SER A 220 -6.33 19.77 5.03
C SER A 220 -6.38 18.75 3.90
N PHE A 221 -5.94 17.52 4.14
CA PHE A 221 -6.11 16.40 3.22
C PHE A 221 -7.58 16.13 2.92
N ALA A 222 -8.45 16.12 3.93
CA ALA A 222 -9.88 15.93 3.72
C ALA A 222 -10.49 17.04 2.84
N LYS A 223 -10.10 18.31 3.04
CA LYS A 223 -10.51 19.41 2.15
C LYS A 223 -9.96 19.24 0.75
N PHE A 224 -8.69 18.87 0.62
CA PHE A 224 -8.04 18.63 -0.66
C PHE A 224 -8.76 17.55 -1.45
N PHE A 225 -9.03 16.39 -0.84
CA PHE A 225 -9.71 15.27 -1.49
C PHE A 225 -11.15 15.60 -1.90
N LEU A 226 -11.88 16.36 -1.08
CA LEU A 226 -13.25 16.79 -1.40
C LEU A 226 -13.33 17.71 -2.62
N ASN A 227 -12.32 18.55 -2.81
CA ASN A 227 -12.24 19.52 -3.92
C ASN A 227 -11.44 19.01 -5.12
N PHE A 228 -10.93 17.77 -5.08
CA PHE A 228 -10.12 17.20 -6.15
C PHE A 228 -10.95 16.94 -7.42
N ASP A 229 -10.45 17.34 -8.59
CA ASP A 229 -11.10 17.11 -9.87
C ASP A 229 -10.79 15.71 -10.41
N PHE A 230 -11.48 14.70 -9.88
CA PHE A 230 -11.33 13.30 -10.30
C PHE A 230 -11.54 13.07 -11.81
N LYS A 231 -12.21 13.99 -12.52
CA LYS A 231 -12.47 13.86 -13.95
C LYS A 231 -11.22 14.17 -14.76
N ASN A 232 -10.50 15.22 -14.40
CA ASN A 232 -9.38 15.74 -15.19
C ASN A 232 -8.01 15.46 -14.55
N ASP A 233 -7.97 15.21 -13.25
CA ASP A 233 -6.73 15.11 -12.49
C ASP A 233 -6.44 13.70 -11.95
N ALA A 234 -5.17 13.43 -11.72
CA ALA A 234 -4.64 12.22 -11.14
C ALA A 234 -3.70 12.55 -9.97
N PHE A 235 -3.73 11.72 -8.93
CA PHE A 235 -2.73 11.75 -7.87
C PHE A 235 -1.46 11.07 -8.37
N SER A 236 -0.30 11.66 -8.12
CA SER A 236 0.99 11.02 -8.38
C SER A 236 1.98 11.33 -7.28
N PHE A 237 3.09 10.60 -7.26
CA PHE A 237 4.20 10.96 -6.37
C PHE A 237 4.69 12.39 -6.60
N ASP A 238 4.60 12.94 -7.81
CA ASP A 238 5.11 14.28 -8.17
C ASP A 238 4.10 15.41 -7.95
N GLY A 239 2.90 15.09 -7.45
CA GLY A 239 1.80 16.03 -7.28
C GLY A 239 0.63 15.71 -8.20
N ILE A 240 -0.19 16.71 -8.48
CA ILE A 240 -1.35 16.59 -9.37
C ILE A 240 -0.87 16.54 -10.83
N LEU A 241 -1.34 15.54 -11.58
CA LEU A 241 -1.10 15.43 -13.01
C LEU A 241 -2.42 15.44 -13.78
N GLU A 242 -2.44 16.02 -14.97
CA GLU A 242 -3.60 15.90 -15.85
C GLU A 242 -3.73 14.47 -16.39
N ARG A 243 -4.93 13.88 -16.31
CA ARG A 243 -5.21 12.51 -16.76
C ARG A 243 -4.93 12.31 -18.25
N SER A 244 -5.15 13.35 -19.05
CA SER A 244 -4.89 13.37 -20.50
C SER A 244 -3.41 13.14 -20.85
N SER A 245 -2.49 13.47 -19.92
CA SER A 245 -1.04 13.35 -20.12
C SER A 245 -0.48 11.97 -19.74
N LEU A 246 -1.29 11.11 -19.11
CA LEU A 246 -0.82 9.86 -18.54
C LEU A 246 -0.71 8.75 -19.58
N LEU A 247 0.43 8.07 -19.56
CA LEU A 247 0.67 6.86 -20.35
C LEU A 247 0.40 5.65 -19.47
N TYR A 248 -0.60 4.84 -19.80
CA TYR A 248 -0.87 3.60 -19.09
C TYR A 248 -0.27 2.41 -19.82
N ASN A 249 0.40 1.53 -19.07
CA ASN A 249 0.81 0.23 -19.60
C ASN A 249 -0.39 -0.72 -19.79
N ASP A 250 -1.53 -0.44 -19.17
CA ASP A 250 -2.74 -1.27 -19.27
C ASP A 250 -4.00 -0.43 -19.50
N THR A 251 -5.10 -1.09 -19.83
CA THR A 251 -6.40 -0.43 -19.96
C THR A 251 -7.01 -0.05 -18.60
N SER A 252 -6.34 -0.35 -17.48
CA SER A 252 -6.92 -0.17 -16.14
C SER A 252 -7.01 1.29 -15.71
N GLY A 253 -6.28 2.19 -16.38
CA GLY A 253 -6.44 3.64 -16.24
C GLY A 253 -7.62 4.22 -17.02
N ILE A 254 -8.03 3.56 -18.11
CA ILE A 254 -9.06 4.07 -19.04
C ILE A 254 -10.44 3.86 -18.40
N GLY A 255 -11.12 4.97 -18.09
CA GLY A 255 -12.46 4.95 -17.48
C GLY A 255 -12.47 4.69 -15.96
N ALA A 256 -11.30 4.67 -15.30
CA ALA A 256 -11.25 4.59 -13.85
C ALA A 256 -11.85 5.84 -13.19
N GLU A 257 -12.48 5.68 -12.03
CA GLU A 257 -13.10 6.79 -11.31
C GLU A 257 -12.07 7.61 -10.52
N VAL A 258 -11.02 6.94 -10.01
CA VAL A 258 -9.86 7.58 -9.38
C VAL A 258 -8.59 7.12 -10.06
N VAL A 259 -7.62 8.02 -10.21
CA VAL A 259 -6.27 7.67 -10.65
C VAL A 259 -5.28 8.05 -9.55
N ALA A 260 -4.63 7.03 -8.99
CA ALA A 260 -3.39 7.16 -8.23
C ALA A 260 -2.28 6.51 -9.06
N TYR A 261 -1.49 7.34 -9.73
CA TYR A 261 -0.56 6.93 -10.77
C TYR A 261 0.82 6.61 -10.21
N ASP A 262 1.29 5.39 -10.49
CA ASP A 262 2.68 4.99 -10.32
C ASP A 262 3.42 5.18 -11.65
N HIS A 263 4.39 6.09 -11.70
CA HIS A 263 5.14 6.39 -12.93
C HIS A 263 6.17 5.32 -13.30
N PHE A 264 6.67 4.54 -12.32
CA PHE A 264 7.63 3.47 -12.58
C PHE A 264 6.94 2.30 -13.25
N ALA A 265 5.77 1.95 -12.74
CA ALA A 265 5.00 0.81 -13.24
C ALA A 265 3.95 1.23 -14.28
N ARG A 266 3.74 2.53 -14.48
CA ARG A 266 2.77 3.16 -15.40
C ARG A 266 1.37 2.56 -15.28
N HIS A 267 0.90 2.43 -14.05
CA HIS A 267 -0.40 1.83 -13.76
C HIS A 267 -1.20 2.68 -12.78
N ASN A 268 -2.51 2.43 -12.72
CA ASN A 268 -3.39 3.01 -11.74
C ASN A 268 -3.50 2.12 -10.49
N LEU A 269 -2.95 2.59 -9.36
CA LEU A 269 -3.01 1.91 -8.05
C LEU A 269 -4.46 1.87 -7.52
N ALA A 270 -5.29 2.82 -7.95
CA ALA A 270 -6.70 2.94 -7.60
C ALA A 270 -7.63 2.29 -8.64
N ARG A 271 -7.15 1.42 -9.54
CA ARG A 271 -7.97 0.80 -10.61
C ARG A 271 -9.20 0.03 -10.13
N LYS A 272 -9.19 -0.42 -8.88
CA LYS A 272 -10.33 -1.10 -8.24
C LYS A 272 -11.27 -0.12 -7.53
N CYS A 273 -10.92 1.14 -7.39
CA CYS A 273 -11.76 2.13 -6.71
C CYS A 273 -12.98 2.45 -7.58
N SER A 274 -14.17 2.30 -6.99
CA SER A 274 -15.46 2.55 -7.66
C SER A 274 -16.03 3.91 -7.31
N GLN A 275 -17.09 4.35 -8.01
CA GLN A 275 -17.86 5.55 -7.61
C GLN A 275 -18.38 5.44 -6.18
N THR A 276 -18.85 4.26 -5.76
CA THR A 276 -19.27 4.00 -4.38
C THR A 276 -18.09 4.17 -3.41
N GLY A 277 -16.91 3.67 -3.78
CA GLY A 277 -15.67 3.89 -3.03
C GLY A 277 -15.37 5.37 -2.83
N ILE A 278 -15.40 6.16 -3.91
CA ILE A 278 -15.21 7.62 -3.85
C ILE A 278 -16.24 8.28 -2.94
N TYR A 279 -17.52 7.94 -3.11
CA TYR A 279 -18.60 8.52 -2.32
C TYR A 279 -18.35 8.29 -0.82
N ILE A 280 -17.99 7.06 -0.44
CA ILE A 280 -17.66 6.72 0.95
C ILE A 280 -16.42 7.47 1.41
N THR A 281 -15.37 7.57 0.59
CA THR A 281 -14.18 8.38 0.95
C THR A 281 -14.55 9.84 1.18
N LYS A 282 -15.43 10.43 0.34
CA LYS A 282 -15.92 11.80 0.52
C LYS A 282 -16.77 11.94 1.78
N MET A 283 -17.58 10.93 2.14
CA MET A 283 -18.29 10.93 3.42
C MET A 283 -17.32 10.92 4.61
N LEU A 284 -16.28 10.08 4.55
CA LEU A 284 -15.23 10.02 5.57
C LEU A 284 -14.49 11.36 5.69
N CYS A 285 -14.10 11.98 4.58
CA CYS A 285 -13.49 13.31 4.58
C CYS A 285 -14.42 14.36 5.21
N ASN A 286 -15.72 14.35 4.89
CA ASN A 286 -16.68 15.25 5.54
C ASN A 286 -16.82 14.99 7.04
N LEU A 287 -16.79 13.72 7.47
CA LEU A 287 -16.83 13.35 8.88
C LEU A 287 -15.59 13.88 9.61
N ILE A 288 -14.39 13.62 9.07
CA ILE A 288 -13.10 14.13 9.57
C ILE A 288 -13.17 15.65 9.81
N LEU A 289 -13.81 16.41 8.91
CA LEU A 289 -13.94 17.86 9.05
C LEU A 289 -14.92 18.32 10.14
N ARG A 290 -15.81 17.45 10.62
CA ARG A 290 -16.90 17.80 11.53
C ARG A 290 -16.73 17.26 12.95
N VAL A 291 -15.95 16.20 13.12
CA VAL A 291 -15.79 15.54 14.42
C VAL A 291 -14.35 15.61 14.93
N SER A 292 -14.18 15.25 16.20
CA SER A 292 -12.87 15.03 16.81
C SER A 292 -12.15 13.90 16.06
N LEU A 293 -10.86 14.08 15.76
CA LEU A 293 -10.09 13.06 15.05
C LEU A 293 -9.87 11.84 15.94
N ALA A 294 -9.61 12.01 17.23
CA ALA A 294 -9.52 10.91 18.19
C ALA A 294 -10.81 10.07 18.25
N ALA A 295 -11.98 10.65 17.98
CA ALA A 295 -13.22 9.88 17.88
C ALA A 295 -13.35 9.06 16.57
N CYS A 296 -12.54 9.37 15.55
CA CYS A 296 -12.47 8.62 14.29
C CYS A 296 -11.49 7.43 14.34
N PHE A 297 -10.58 7.40 15.32
CA PHE A 297 -9.60 6.32 15.53
C PHE A 297 -10.11 5.30 16.55
#